data_AF-A0A534P9C8-F1
#
_entry.id   AF-A0A534P9C8-F1
#
_cell.length_a   1.000
_cell.length_b   1.000
_cell.length_c   1.000
_cell.angle_alpha   90.00
_cell.angle_beta   90.00
_cell.angle_gamma   90.00
#
_symmetry.space_group_name_H-M   'P 1'
#
loop_
_entity.id
_entity.type
_entity.pdbx_description
1 polymer ?
#
loop_
_entity_poly.entity_id
_entity_poly.type
_entity_poly.pdbx_seq_one_letter_code
_entity_poly.pdbx_strand_id
1 'polypeptide(L)'
;RVVLGLIFFQAGCWKVFVLTPAGHARKYFLPFSDTFLPVWSLWAMGVTIPFAELLGGFLVLVGLFTTAGLSMLGAVLCVVTFGHLLHDPLYAFHEHVIPRLALTLLVLALPRSWDRWSLDRWRGLRRRAAAPRLEAPAD
;
A
#
# COMPACT_ATOMS: atom_id res chain seq x y z
N ARG A 1 9.39 7.59 -2.73
CA ARG A 1 8.91 6.28 -3.19
C ARG A 1 9.71 5.11 -2.62
N VAL A 2 11.01 4.98 -2.90
CA VAL A 2 11.83 3.83 -2.47
C VAL A 2 11.76 3.57 -0.96
N VAL A 3 11.96 4.60 -0.13
CA VAL A 3 11.85 4.49 1.33
C VAL A 3 10.47 3.96 1.77
N LEU A 4 9.39 4.53 1.22
CA LEU A 4 8.02 4.07 1.49
C LEU A 4 7.82 2.60 1.09
N GLY A 5 8.30 2.23 -0.11
CA GLY A 5 8.26 0.87 -0.62
C GLY A 5 9.01 -0.09 0.31
N LEU A 6 10.21 0.26 0.78
CA LEU A 6 10.98 -0.54 1.73
C LEU A 6 10.25 -0.74 3.05
N ILE A 7 9.67 0.32 3.61
CA ILE A 7 8.94 0.25 4.89
C ILE A 7 7.78 -0.73 4.80
N PHE A 8 6.94 -0.61 3.77
CA PHE A 8 5.78 -1.49 3.61
C PHE A 8 6.17 -2.91 3.17
N PHE A 9 7.15 -3.04 2.28
CA PHE A 9 7.63 -4.34 1.82
C PHE A 9 8.23 -5.14 2.97
N GLN A 10 9.13 -4.53 3.76
CA GLN A 10 9.75 -5.19 4.91
C GLN A 10 8.71 -5.54 5.99
N ALA A 11 7.74 -4.65 6.24
CA ALA A 11 6.65 -4.93 7.16
C ALA A 11 5.80 -6.12 6.69
N GLY A 12 5.46 -6.17 5.40
CA GLY A 12 4.76 -7.29 4.77
C GLY A 12 5.57 -8.59 4.86
N CYS A 13 6.87 -8.56 4.54
CA CYS A 13 7.75 -9.73 4.65
C CYS A 13 7.74 -10.30 6.07
N TRP A 14 7.94 -9.45 7.07
CA TRP A 14 7.91 -9.90 8.46
C TRP A 14 6.55 -10.48 8.85
N LYS A 15 5.44 -9.85 8.45
CA LYS A 15 4.09 -10.34 8.76
C LYS A 15 3.75 -11.66 8.05
N VAL A 16 4.17 -11.83 6.79
CA VAL A 16 3.88 -13.04 6.00
C VAL A 16 4.77 -14.20 6.41
N PHE A 17 6.08 -13.98 6.55
CA PHE A 17 7.05 -15.07 6.72
C PHE A 17 7.45 -15.33 8.17
N VAL A 18 7.38 -14.34 9.07
CA VAL A 18 7.80 -14.50 10.48
C VAL A 18 6.60 -14.61 11.41
N LEU A 19 5.70 -13.62 11.38
CA LEU A 19 4.50 -13.64 12.22
C LEU A 19 3.44 -14.64 11.72
N THR A 20 3.43 -14.90 10.42
CA THR A 20 2.38 -15.58 9.64
C THR A 20 1.07 -14.78 9.54
N PRO A 21 0.30 -14.90 8.43
CA PRO A 21 -0.98 -14.18 8.28
C PRO A 21 -2.00 -14.56 9.36
N ALA A 22 -2.05 -15.82 9.77
CA ALA A 22 -2.92 -16.26 10.85
C ALA A 22 -2.47 -15.70 12.22
N GLY A 23 -1.16 -15.65 12.47
CA GLY A 23 -0.60 -14.99 13.65
C GLY A 23 -0.90 -13.49 13.67
N HIS A 24 -0.87 -12.82 12.51
CA HIS A 24 -1.24 -11.41 12.39
C HIS A 24 -2.72 -11.19 12.74
N ALA A 25 -3.62 -11.98 12.18
CA ALA A 25 -5.04 -11.90 12.50
C ALA A 25 -5.31 -12.13 13.99
N ARG A 26 -4.72 -13.17 14.58
CA ARG A 26 -4.89 -13.47 16.01
C ARG A 26 -4.36 -12.37 16.93
N LYS A 27 -3.19 -11.82 16.60
CA LYS A 27 -2.51 -10.84 17.44
C LYS A 27 -3.11 -9.44 17.33
N TYR A 28 -3.53 -9.02 16.14
CA TYR A 28 -3.90 -7.63 15.86
C TYR A 28 -5.37 -7.43 15.43
N PHE A 29 -6.12 -8.48 15.08
CA PHE A 29 -7.51 -8.34 14.61
C PHE A 29 -8.52 -9.02 15.54
N LEU A 30 -8.24 -10.23 16.04
CA LEU A 30 -9.17 -10.92 16.94
C LEU A 30 -9.44 -10.24 18.29
N PRO A 31 -8.55 -9.40 18.85
CA PRO A 31 -8.89 -8.60 20.02
C PRO A 31 -10.11 -7.67 19.82
N PHE A 32 -10.48 -7.38 18.57
CA PHE A 32 -11.66 -6.57 18.22
C PHE A 32 -12.96 -7.38 18.10
N SER A 33 -12.96 -8.66 18.50
CA SER A 33 -14.16 -9.52 18.42
C SER A 33 -15.27 -9.14 19.40
N ASP A 34 -14.96 -8.29 20.37
CA ASP A 34 -15.89 -7.70 21.34
C ASP A 34 -16.68 -6.50 20.76
N THR A 35 -16.30 -6.04 19.57
CA THR A 35 -16.97 -4.94 18.86
C THR A 35 -18.13 -5.44 18.00
N PHE A 36 -18.78 -4.53 17.25
CA PHE A 36 -19.83 -4.89 16.30
C PHE A 36 -19.31 -5.62 15.05
N LEU A 37 -17.99 -5.77 14.88
CA LEU A 37 -17.39 -6.40 13.71
C LEU A 37 -17.51 -7.92 13.78
N PRO A 38 -17.99 -8.58 12.72
CA PRO A 38 -18.12 -10.02 12.72
C PRO A 38 -16.75 -10.69 12.62
N VAL A 39 -16.56 -11.80 13.34
CA VAL A 39 -15.27 -12.51 13.44
C VAL A 39 -14.69 -12.91 12.08
N TRP A 40 -15.53 -13.24 11.09
CA TRP A 40 -15.08 -13.56 9.75
C TRP A 40 -14.40 -12.37 9.05
N SER A 41 -14.84 -11.13 9.31
CA SER A 41 -14.24 -9.94 8.69
C SER A 41 -12.89 -9.63 9.31
N LEU A 42 -12.74 -9.86 10.62
CA LEU A 42 -11.46 -9.75 11.34
C LEU A 42 -10.43 -10.73 10.78
N TRP A 43 -10.84 -11.98 10.51
CA TRP A 43 -9.99 -12.96 9.84
C TRP A 43 -9.66 -12.54 8.41
N ALA A 44 -10.65 -12.11 7.62
CA ALA A 44 -10.44 -11.70 6.24
C ALA A 44 -9.42 -10.55 6.15
N MET A 45 -9.58 -9.51 6.97
CA MET A 45 -8.67 -8.36 6.98
C MET A 45 -7.30 -8.74 7.55
N GLY A 46 -7.26 -9.45 8.68
CA GLY A 46 -6.03 -9.87 9.32
C GLY A 46 -5.16 -10.80 8.49
N VAL A 47 -5.74 -11.64 7.63
CA VAL A 47 -4.98 -12.49 6.70
C VAL A 47 -4.57 -11.72 5.45
N THR A 48 -5.44 -10.84 4.93
CA THR A 48 -5.21 -10.16 3.64
C THR A 48 -4.23 -8.99 3.75
N ILE A 49 -4.28 -8.21 4.84
CA ILE A 49 -3.46 -7.00 5.01
C ILE A 49 -1.95 -7.27 4.88
N PRO A 50 -1.36 -8.33 5.49
CA PRO A 50 0.04 -8.66 5.28
C PRO A 50 0.44 -8.83 3.81
N PHE A 51 -0.41 -9.47 3.00
CA PHE A 51 -0.16 -9.64 1.57
C PHE A 51 -0.32 -8.34 0.79
N ALA A 52 -1.30 -7.52 1.15
CA ALA A 52 -1.49 -6.20 0.57
C ALA A 52 -0.30 -5.26 0.87
N GLU A 53 0.24 -5.28 2.09
CA GLU A 53 1.44 -4.52 2.44
C GLU A 53 2.68 -5.01 1.69
N LEU A 54 2.84 -6.33 1.58
CA LEU A 54 3.96 -6.94 0.86
C LEU A 54 3.91 -6.57 -0.63
N LEU A 55 2.78 -6.84 -1.30
CA LEU A 55 2.61 -6.58 -2.72
C LEU A 55 2.62 -5.08 -3.01
N GLY A 56 1.92 -4.27 -2.22
CA GLY A 56 1.86 -2.83 -2.38
C GLY A 56 3.22 -2.19 -2.15
N GLY A 57 3.93 -2.63 -1.11
CA GLY A 57 5.30 -2.25 -0.82
C GLY A 57 6.22 -2.57 -2.00
N PHE A 58 6.13 -3.77 -2.57
CA PHE A 58 6.92 -4.19 -3.73
C PHE A 58 6.61 -3.35 -5.00
N LEU A 59 5.33 -3.18 -5.34
CA LEU A 59 4.89 -2.37 -6.48
C LEU A 59 5.39 -0.93 -6.36
N VAL A 60 5.26 -0.35 -5.17
CA VAL A 60 5.79 0.99 -4.87
C VAL A 60 7.31 0.98 -4.86
N LEU A 61 7.99 -0.06 -4.39
CA LEU A 61 9.46 -0.13 -4.32
C LEU A 61 10.12 -0.23 -5.69
N VAL A 62 9.54 -1.01 -6.61
CA VAL A 62 10.01 -1.15 -7.99
C VAL A 62 9.47 -0.03 -8.88
N GLY A 63 8.36 0.59 -8.49
CA GLY A 63 7.71 1.66 -9.25
C GLY A 63 6.93 1.11 -10.43
N LEU A 64 6.27 -0.03 -10.23
CA LEU A 64 5.39 -0.69 -11.17
C LEU A 64 3.94 -0.57 -10.66
N PHE A 65 3.02 -0.11 -11.50
CA PHE A 65 1.64 0.21 -11.10
C PHE A 65 1.58 1.08 -9.84
N THR A 66 2.45 2.07 -9.77
CA THR A 66 2.76 2.84 -8.55
C THR A 66 1.50 3.45 -7.94
N THR A 67 0.58 3.97 -8.75
CA THR A 67 -0.70 4.51 -8.26
C THR A 67 -1.57 3.44 -7.62
N ALA A 68 -1.72 2.28 -8.25
CA ALA A 68 -2.48 1.17 -7.68
C ALA A 68 -1.85 0.67 -6.38
N GLY A 69 -0.51 0.54 -6.35
CA GLY A 69 0.24 0.19 -5.13
C GLY A 69 0.01 1.19 -3.99
N LEU A 70 0.14 2.49 -4.25
CA LEU A 70 -0.11 3.54 -3.25
C LEU A 70 -1.57 3.56 -2.77
N SER A 71 -2.54 3.39 -3.68
CA SER A 71 -3.96 3.30 -3.33
C SER A 71 -4.25 2.10 -2.43
N MET A 72 -3.65 0.94 -2.72
CA MET A 72 -3.79 -0.26 -1.90
C MET A 72 -3.19 -0.07 -0.50
N LEU A 73 -1.99 0.52 -0.41
CA LEU A 73 -1.36 0.84 0.87
C LEU A 73 -2.16 1.89 1.66
N GLY A 74 -2.73 2.88 0.99
CA GLY A 74 -3.63 3.86 1.59
C GLY A 74 -4.89 3.22 2.17
N ALA A 75 -5.51 2.29 1.44
CA ALA A 75 -6.67 1.53 1.93
C ALA A 75 -6.33 0.70 3.17
N VAL A 76 -5.17 0.04 3.19
CA VAL A 76 -4.67 -0.69 4.37
C VAL A 76 -4.55 0.26 5.57
N LEU A 77 -3.95 1.44 5.38
CA LEU A 77 -3.82 2.44 6.44
C LEU A 77 -5.19 2.91 6.96
N CYS A 78 -6.17 3.12 6.07
CA CYS A 78 -7.53 3.45 6.49
C CYS A 78 -8.15 2.35 7.35
N VAL A 79 -8.05 1.08 6.94
CA VAL A 79 -8.63 -0.05 7.69
C VAL A 79 -7.98 -0.19 9.07
N VAL A 80 -6.63 -0.14 9.14
CA VAL A 80 -5.91 -0.26 10.42
C VAL A 80 -6.21 0.93 11.33
N THR A 81 -6.29 2.14 10.79
CA THR A 81 -6.64 3.36 11.54
C THR A 81 -8.05 3.26 12.11
N PHE A 82 -9.02 2.84 11.27
CA PHE A 82 -10.40 2.62 11.70
C PHE A 82 -10.48 1.60 12.85
N GLY A 83 -9.75 0.48 12.74
CA GLY A 83 -9.71 -0.53 13.80
C GLY A 83 -9.26 0.04 15.14
N HIS A 84 -8.16 0.81 15.17
CA HIS A 84 -7.66 1.38 16.41
C HIS A 84 -8.61 2.43 17.01
N LEU A 85 -9.25 3.25 16.17
CA LEU A 85 -10.27 4.23 16.60
C LEU A 85 -11.51 3.58 17.23
N LEU A 86 -11.76 2.31 16.94
CA LEU A 86 -12.92 1.59 17.48
C LEU A 86 -12.76 1.24 18.98
N HIS A 87 -11.52 1.00 19.43
CA HIS A 87 -11.21 0.73 20.85
C HIS A 87 -10.73 1.97 21.60
N ASP A 88 -9.96 2.84 20.94
CA ASP A 88 -9.40 4.04 21.56
C ASP A 88 -9.65 5.28 20.66
N PRO A 89 -10.60 6.15 21.04
CA PRO A 89 -10.88 7.39 20.31
C PRO A 89 -9.69 8.35 20.26
N LEU A 90 -8.76 8.27 21.22
CA LEU A 90 -7.57 9.11 21.34
C LEU A 90 -6.28 8.32 21.06
N TYR A 91 -6.37 7.28 20.24
CA TYR A 91 -5.25 6.39 19.95
C TYR A 91 -3.98 7.14 19.51
N ALA A 92 -2.85 6.81 20.12
CA ALA A 92 -1.59 7.48 19.85
C ALA A 92 -0.92 6.97 18.55
N PHE A 93 -1.35 7.47 17.38
CA PHE A 93 -0.92 7.07 16.03
C PHE A 93 0.59 7.21 15.66
N HIS A 94 1.42 7.63 16.61
CA HIS A 94 2.73 8.23 16.35
C HIS A 94 3.84 7.22 16.01
N GLU A 95 3.76 5.97 16.45
CA GLU A 95 4.88 5.04 16.26
C GLU A 95 5.12 4.69 14.79
N HIS A 96 4.06 4.33 14.04
CA HIS A 96 4.22 3.79 12.69
C HIS A 96 3.15 4.22 11.69
N VAL A 97 1.97 4.68 12.13
CA VAL A 97 0.88 5.02 11.21
C VAL A 97 1.08 6.41 10.60
N ILE A 98 1.37 7.43 11.42
CA ILE A 98 1.58 8.81 10.93
C ILE A 98 2.72 8.89 9.89
N PRO A 99 3.93 8.34 10.13
CA PRO A 99 5.01 8.44 9.16
C PRO A 99 4.67 7.75 7.83
N ARG A 100 4.01 6.59 7.88
CA ARG A 100 3.62 5.84 6.67
C ARG A 100 2.52 6.54 5.90
N LEU A 101 1.53 7.11 6.60
CA LEU A 101 0.46 7.87 5.98
C LEU A 101 0.99 9.14 5.33
N ALA A 102 1.80 9.91 6.05
CA ALA A 102 2.41 11.14 5.55
C ALA A 102 3.24 10.87 4.28
N LEU A 103 4.09 9.82 4.30
CA LEU A 103 4.87 9.44 3.13
C LEU A 103 4.00 8.91 1.98
N THR A 104 2.93 8.17 2.27
CA THR A 104 1.99 7.69 1.25
C THR A 104 1.32 8.86 0.54
N LEU A 105 0.76 9.80 1.31
CA LEU A 105 0.10 10.99 0.78
C LEU A 105 1.07 11.89 0.02
N LEU A 106 2.27 12.11 0.57
CA LEU A 106 3.32 12.89 -0.09
C LEU A 106 3.69 12.29 -1.45
N VAL A 107 3.92 10.98 -1.52
CA VAL A 107 4.26 10.31 -2.78
C VAL A 107 3.07 10.28 -3.74
N LEU A 108 1.84 10.24 -3.23
CA LEU A 108 0.63 10.34 -4.05
C LEU A 108 0.50 11.72 -4.69
N ALA A 109 0.78 12.78 -3.92
CA ALA A 109 0.65 14.19 -4.32
C ALA A 109 1.79 14.67 -5.25
N LEU A 110 3.00 14.11 -5.13
CA LEU A 110 4.13 14.53 -5.95
C LEU A 110 3.93 14.19 -7.45
N PRO A 111 4.35 15.09 -8.36
CA PRO A 111 4.26 14.84 -9.79
C PRO A 111 5.02 13.58 -10.20
N ARG A 112 4.34 12.69 -10.94
CA ARG A 112 4.95 11.42 -11.40
C ARG A 112 6.11 11.61 -12.38
N SER A 113 6.21 12.78 -13.01
CA SER A 113 7.34 13.13 -13.87
C SER A 113 8.68 13.18 -13.13
N TRP A 114 8.66 13.38 -11.80
CA TRP A 114 9.87 13.43 -10.98
C TRP A 114 10.44 12.05 -10.69
N ASP A 115 9.64 11.00 -10.83
CA ASP A 115 10.06 9.61 -10.61
C ASP A 115 10.74 9.03 -11.86
N ARG A 116 12.01 9.40 -12.03
CA ARG A 116 12.82 8.99 -13.19
C ARG A 116 13.15 7.49 -13.17
N TRP A 117 13.09 6.85 -12.00
CA TRP A 117 13.51 5.46 -11.76
C TRP A 117 12.32 4.49 -11.60
N SER A 118 11.10 4.92 -11.94
CA SER A 118 9.92 4.05 -11.96
C SER A 118 9.85 3.24 -13.26
N LEU A 119 9.55 1.93 -13.14
CA LEU A 119 9.26 1.08 -14.30
C LEU A 119 8.01 1.52 -15.07
N ASP A 120 7.05 2.18 -14.44
CA ASP A 120 5.88 2.75 -15.13
C ASP A 120 6.29 3.77 -16.20
N ARG A 121 7.30 4.60 -15.91
CA ARG A 121 7.84 5.55 -16.89
C ARG A 121 8.47 4.82 -18.07
N TRP A 122 9.23 3.76 -17.82
CA TRP A 122 9.85 2.95 -18.89
C TRP A 122 8.80 2.25 -19.76
N ARG A 123 7.72 1.73 -19.17
CA ARG A 123 6.59 1.15 -19.92
C ARG A 123 5.85 2.19 -20.75
N GLY A 124 5.66 3.40 -20.22
CA GLY A 124 5.07 4.53 -20.95
C GLY A 124 5.91 4.98 -22.14
N LEU A 125 7.23 5.04 -22.01
CA LEU A 125 8.15 5.37 -23.10
C LEU A 125 8.13 4.30 -24.21
N ARG A 126 8.17 3.01 -23.84
CA ARG A 126 8.09 1.91 -24.83
C ARG A 126 6.76 1.89 -25.58
N ARG A 127 5.63 2.14 -24.91
CA ARG A 127 4.31 2.24 -25.58
C ARG A 127 4.24 3.40 -26.56
N ARG A 128 4.84 4.55 -26.23
CA ARG A 128 4.92 5.70 -27.15
C ARG A 128 5.84 5.44 -28.35
N ALA A 129 6.95 4.73 -28.15
CA ALA A 129 7.85 4.36 -29.24
C ALA A 129 7.23 3.31 -30.20
N ALA A 130 6.34 2.45 -29.70
CA ALA A 130 5.63 1.44 -30.48
C ALA A 130 4.31 1.93 -31.11
N ALA A 131 3.86 3.15 -30.79
CA ALA A 131 2.67 3.72 -31.42
C ALA A 131 3.01 4.12 -32.87
N PRO A 132 2.26 3.65 -33.88
CA PRO A 132 2.48 4.08 -35.25
C PRO A 132 2.34 5.60 -35.31
N ARG A 133 3.33 6.27 -35.90
CA ARG A 133 3.22 7.70 -36.23
C ARG A 133 2.10 7.80 -37.25
N LEU A 134 0.93 8.24 -36.83
CA LEU A 134 -0.09 8.72 -37.75
C LEU A 134 0.55 9.92 -38.45
N GLU A 135 1.00 9.69 -39.68
CA GLU A 135 1.45 10.74 -40.58
C GLU A 135 0.30 11.74 -40.71
N ALA A 136 0.57 13.01 -40.38
CA ALA A 136 -0.37 14.07 -40.62
C ALA A 136 -0.64 14.16 -42.13
N PRO A 137 -1.90 14.33 -42.58
CA PRO A 137 -2.17 14.58 -43.99
C PRO A 137 -1.43 15.84 -44.42
N ALA A 138 -0.66 15.70 -45.49
CA ALA A 138 0.04 16.79 -46.14
C ALA A 138 -0.96 17.59 -46.98
N ASP A 139 -1.33 18.77 -46.49
CA ASP A 139 -2.03 19.81 -47.26
C ASP A 139 -1.19 21.10 -47.27
#